data_AF-A0AA95FP71-F1
#
_entry.id   AF-A0AA95FP71-F1
#
_cell.length_a   1.000
_cell.length_b   1.000
_cell.length_c   1.000
_cell.angle_alpha   90.00
_cell.angle_beta   90.00
_cell.angle_gamma   90.00
#
_symmetry.space_group_name_H-M   'P 1'
#
loop_
_entity.id
_entity.type
_entity.pdbx_description
1 polymer ?
#
loop_
_entity_poly.entity_id
_entity_poly.type
_entity_poly.pdbx_seq_one_letter_code
_entity_poly.pdbx_strand_id
1 'polypeptide(L)'
;MIYYNLVLYPLNKMKFGAFGYRSSVKNCIRIEKPKNIFIGKNVSVGKFAWLAANPLTGYDNCKLEIGDNTYIGNSSHIYCTKSIIIEKSVLIADRVYISDNQHGYKDINRPVIEQAIVQLSDVIIREGSWIGENVCISGASVGKNSIVGANSVVTKDIPDYCIAAGAPAKIIKRYSFEKQAWLKTDAKGNFIE
;
A
#
# COMPACT_ATOMS: atom_id res chain seq x y z
N MET A 1 -0.72 -20.81 17.93
CA MET A 1 0.62 -20.37 17.47
C MET A 1 1.49 -21.52 16.94
N ILE A 2 1.46 -22.70 17.58
CA ILE A 2 2.23 -23.89 17.16
C ILE A 2 1.83 -24.41 15.76
N TYR A 3 0.54 -24.60 15.49
CA TYR A 3 0.03 -25.05 14.17
C TYR A 3 0.42 -24.13 13.00
N TYR A 4 0.37 -22.80 13.23
CA TYR A 4 0.73 -21.81 12.21
C TYR A 4 2.19 -21.96 11.77
N ASN A 5 3.10 -22.12 12.74
CA ASN A 5 4.53 -22.18 12.49
C ASN A 5 4.98 -23.51 11.89
N LEU A 6 4.30 -24.62 12.21
CA LEU A 6 4.68 -25.95 11.71
C LEU A 6 4.08 -26.29 10.34
N VAL A 7 2.90 -25.74 9.99
CA VAL A 7 2.17 -26.12 8.77
C VAL A 7 2.06 -24.96 7.79
N LEU A 8 1.51 -23.82 8.22
CA LEU A 8 1.21 -22.72 7.30
C LEU A 8 2.47 -21.96 6.87
N TYR A 9 3.45 -21.82 7.76
CA TYR A 9 4.71 -21.16 7.43
C TYR A 9 5.50 -21.86 6.30
N PRO A 10 5.79 -23.19 6.35
CA PRO A 10 6.44 -23.89 5.24
C PRO A 10 5.67 -23.79 3.93
N LEU A 11 4.35 -23.96 3.96
CA LEU A 11 3.48 -23.84 2.77
C LEU A 11 3.57 -22.45 2.14
N ASN A 12 3.49 -21.39 2.96
CA ASN A 12 3.62 -20.01 2.48
C ASN A 12 5.02 -19.73 1.94
N LYS A 13 6.08 -20.26 2.58
CA LYS A 13 7.46 -20.14 2.08
C LYS A 13 7.64 -20.76 0.69
N MET A 14 6.94 -21.85 0.38
CA MET A 14 6.93 -22.43 -0.97
C MET A 14 6.05 -21.65 -1.96
N LYS A 15 4.96 -21.03 -1.48
CA LYS A 15 3.97 -20.32 -2.32
C LYS A 15 4.44 -18.95 -2.80
N PHE A 16 5.00 -18.15 -1.89
CA PHE A 16 5.39 -16.76 -2.14
C PHE A 16 6.80 -16.64 -2.76
N GLY A 17 7.11 -15.48 -3.35
CA GLY A 17 8.48 -15.17 -3.83
C GLY A 17 9.47 -15.09 -2.67
N ALA A 18 9.03 -14.56 -1.53
CA ALA A 18 9.69 -14.67 -0.24
C ALA A 18 8.64 -14.69 0.89
N PHE A 19 8.94 -15.39 1.98
CA PHE A 19 8.09 -15.41 3.18
C PHE A 19 8.94 -15.48 4.44
N GLY A 20 9.08 -14.34 5.12
CA GLY A 20 9.92 -14.21 6.31
C GLY A 20 9.34 -14.91 7.54
N TYR A 21 10.25 -15.26 8.45
CA TYR A 21 9.91 -15.91 9.72
C TYR A 21 8.91 -15.06 10.53
N ARG A 22 8.00 -15.75 11.25
CA ARG A 22 6.89 -15.16 12.05
C ARG A 22 5.88 -14.31 11.26
N SER A 23 5.98 -14.27 9.93
CA SER A 23 4.99 -13.61 9.11
C SER A 23 3.74 -14.47 8.99
N SER A 24 2.59 -13.81 8.90
CA SER A 24 1.30 -14.46 8.75
C SER A 24 0.41 -13.81 7.72
N VAL A 25 -0.21 -14.64 6.89
CA VAL A 25 -1.27 -14.27 5.95
C VAL A 25 -2.52 -15.06 6.33
N LYS A 26 -3.57 -14.38 6.75
CA LYS A 26 -4.76 -15.01 7.36
C LYS A 26 -5.95 -14.90 6.41
N ASN A 27 -6.50 -16.03 5.97
CA ASN A 27 -7.79 -16.10 5.26
C ASN A 27 -8.01 -14.99 4.20
N CYS A 28 -7.02 -14.76 3.34
CA CYS A 28 -7.19 -13.83 2.21
C CYS A 28 -8.30 -14.34 1.30
N ILE A 29 -9.14 -13.44 0.80
CA ILE A 29 -10.14 -13.79 -0.21
C ILE A 29 -9.44 -14.23 -1.50
N ARG A 30 -8.38 -13.52 -1.88
CA ARG A 30 -7.64 -13.80 -3.12
C ARG A 30 -6.15 -13.48 -2.97
N ILE A 31 -5.33 -14.36 -3.54
CA ILE A 31 -3.89 -14.15 -3.69
C ILE A 31 -3.54 -14.52 -5.13
N GLU A 32 -3.08 -13.55 -5.92
CA GLU A 32 -2.79 -13.73 -7.34
C GLU A 32 -1.31 -13.59 -7.64
N LYS A 33 -0.77 -14.53 -8.43
CA LYS A 33 0.66 -14.66 -8.75
C LYS A 33 1.55 -14.49 -7.49
N PRO A 34 1.38 -15.33 -6.45
CA PRO A 34 2.11 -15.18 -5.18
C PRO A 34 3.64 -15.22 -5.32
N LYS A 35 4.18 -15.81 -6.40
CA LYS A 35 5.62 -15.78 -6.71
C LYS A 35 6.19 -14.38 -6.94
N ASN A 36 5.33 -13.41 -7.26
CA ASN A 36 5.67 -12.00 -7.41
C ASN A 36 5.47 -11.20 -6.11
N ILE A 37 5.04 -11.86 -5.04
CA ILE A 37 4.76 -11.24 -3.75
C ILE A 37 5.85 -11.66 -2.76
N PHE A 38 6.53 -10.68 -2.18
CA PHE A 38 7.68 -10.85 -1.29
C PHE A 38 7.33 -10.30 0.09
N ILE A 39 7.27 -11.18 1.08
CA ILE A 39 6.86 -10.85 2.45
C ILE A 39 8.07 -11.00 3.38
N GLY A 40 8.41 -9.91 4.07
CA GLY A 40 9.45 -9.84 5.08
C GLY A 40 9.15 -10.63 6.35
N LYS A 41 9.88 -10.38 7.43
CA LYS A 41 9.73 -11.01 8.76
C LYS A 41 8.71 -10.27 9.61
N ASN A 42 8.02 -10.99 10.50
CA ASN A 42 7.03 -10.42 11.43
C ASN A 42 5.92 -9.59 10.74
N VAL A 43 5.53 -9.95 9.52
CA VAL A 43 4.43 -9.29 8.81
C VAL A 43 3.11 -9.93 9.22
N SER A 44 2.04 -9.16 9.42
CA SER A 44 0.70 -9.70 9.62
C SER A 44 -0.27 -9.12 8.59
N VAL A 45 -0.80 -9.97 7.72
CA VAL A 45 -1.90 -9.65 6.81
C VAL A 45 -3.19 -10.18 7.40
N GLY A 46 -4.14 -9.27 7.61
CA GLY A 46 -5.46 -9.50 8.17
C GLY A 46 -6.36 -10.37 7.30
N LYS A 47 -7.52 -10.72 7.85
CA LYS A 47 -8.52 -11.55 7.17
C LYS A 47 -9.09 -10.83 5.95
N PHE A 48 -9.49 -11.61 4.95
CA PHE A 48 -10.21 -11.12 3.79
C PHE A 48 -9.44 -10.14 2.90
N ALA A 49 -8.13 -10.01 3.08
CA ALA A 49 -7.31 -9.23 2.18
C ALA A 49 -7.29 -9.83 0.77
N TRP A 50 -7.07 -8.98 -0.22
CA TRP A 50 -6.77 -9.36 -1.61
C TRP A 50 -5.40 -8.84 -1.97
N LEU A 51 -4.46 -9.75 -2.23
CA LEU A 51 -3.12 -9.41 -2.72
C LEU A 51 -2.96 -9.87 -4.16
N ALA A 52 -2.75 -8.94 -5.08
CA ALA A 52 -2.52 -9.23 -6.49
C ALA A 52 -1.20 -8.63 -6.98
N ALA A 53 -0.40 -9.44 -7.66
CA ALA A 53 0.83 -9.02 -8.32
C ALA A 53 0.81 -9.53 -9.78
N ASN A 54 -0.01 -8.87 -10.60
CA ASN A 54 -0.34 -9.27 -11.96
C ASN A 54 0.27 -8.29 -12.98
N PRO A 55 1.33 -8.66 -13.73
CA PRO A 55 1.91 -7.80 -14.75
C PRO A 55 0.97 -7.67 -15.95
N LEU A 56 0.05 -6.69 -15.90
CA LEU A 56 -1.03 -6.49 -16.88
C LEU A 56 -0.89 -5.17 -17.67
N THR A 57 0.14 -4.39 -17.39
CA THR A 57 0.35 -3.04 -17.95
C THR A 57 1.51 -3.01 -18.96
N GLY A 58 1.76 -4.13 -19.64
CA GLY A 58 2.78 -4.26 -20.69
C GLY A 58 4.19 -4.60 -20.19
N TYR A 59 4.35 -4.86 -18.89
CA TYR A 59 5.60 -5.38 -18.32
C TYR A 59 5.56 -6.91 -18.27
N ASP A 60 6.72 -7.57 -18.40
CA ASP A 60 6.81 -9.03 -18.28
C ASP A 60 6.70 -9.50 -16.82
N ASN A 61 7.08 -8.63 -15.89
CA ASN A 61 7.16 -8.94 -14.46
C ASN A 61 6.61 -7.78 -13.62
N CYS A 62 6.20 -8.11 -12.39
CA CYS A 62 5.86 -7.12 -11.39
C CYS A 62 6.30 -7.61 -10.01
N LYS A 63 6.33 -6.69 -9.04
CA LYS A 63 6.79 -6.97 -7.68
C LYS A 63 5.90 -6.27 -6.65
N LEU A 64 5.27 -7.05 -5.78
CA LEU A 64 4.67 -6.56 -4.55
C LEU A 64 5.59 -6.94 -3.39
N GLU A 65 6.18 -5.95 -2.73
CA GLU A 65 7.07 -6.15 -1.59
C GLU A 65 6.45 -5.59 -0.31
N ILE A 66 6.51 -6.39 0.77
CA ILE A 66 6.01 -6.02 2.10
C ILE A 66 7.14 -6.24 3.09
N GLY A 67 7.67 -5.14 3.63
CA GLY A 67 8.83 -5.10 4.51
C GLY A 67 8.55 -5.63 5.91
N ASP A 68 9.64 -5.80 6.68
CA ASP A 68 9.60 -6.38 8.02
C ASP A 68 8.75 -5.57 9.00
N ASN A 69 8.14 -6.25 9.97
CA ASN A 69 7.36 -5.64 11.07
C ASN A 69 6.17 -4.77 10.61
N THR A 70 5.60 -5.10 9.44
CA THR A 70 4.47 -4.38 8.86
C THR A 70 3.14 -5.09 9.15
N TYR A 71 2.10 -4.32 9.42
CA TYR A 71 0.73 -4.82 9.59
C TYR A 71 -0.16 -4.32 8.46
N ILE A 72 -0.93 -5.23 7.86
CA ILE A 72 -1.98 -4.93 6.88
C ILE A 72 -3.31 -5.38 7.45
N GLY A 73 -4.22 -4.43 7.62
CA GLY A 73 -5.54 -4.65 8.19
C GLY A 73 -6.46 -5.52 7.34
N ASN A 74 -7.57 -5.92 7.95
CA ASN A 74 -8.56 -6.79 7.33
C ASN A 74 -9.18 -6.14 6.08
N SER A 75 -9.55 -6.95 5.10
CA SER A 75 -10.23 -6.53 3.88
C SER A 75 -9.47 -5.47 3.07
N SER A 76 -8.15 -5.35 3.27
CA SER A 76 -7.31 -4.49 2.44
C SER A 76 -7.06 -5.12 1.08
N HIS A 77 -7.02 -4.31 0.03
CA HIS A 77 -6.87 -4.73 -1.35
C HIS A 77 -5.65 -4.04 -1.97
N ILE A 78 -4.63 -4.81 -2.29
CA ILE A 78 -3.39 -4.32 -2.91
C ILE A 78 -3.27 -4.95 -4.30
N TYR A 79 -3.30 -4.11 -5.33
CA TYR A 79 -3.30 -4.53 -6.73
C TYR A 79 -2.10 -3.94 -7.47
N CYS A 80 -1.04 -4.75 -7.60
CA CYS A 80 0.22 -4.40 -8.24
C CYS A 80 0.28 -4.92 -9.67
N THR A 81 0.61 -4.07 -10.63
CA THR A 81 0.88 -4.44 -12.03
C THR A 81 2.32 -4.19 -12.48
N LYS A 82 3.10 -3.43 -11.73
CA LYS A 82 4.54 -3.26 -11.95
C LYS A 82 5.31 -3.27 -10.62
N SER A 83 5.07 -2.31 -9.73
CA SER A 83 5.85 -2.17 -8.49
C SER A 83 5.05 -1.48 -7.38
N ILE A 84 4.79 -2.24 -6.31
CA ILE A 84 4.29 -1.71 -5.04
C ILE A 84 5.25 -2.15 -3.94
N ILE A 85 5.84 -1.20 -3.23
CA ILE A 85 6.77 -1.44 -2.13
C ILE A 85 6.17 -0.85 -0.87
N ILE A 86 5.87 -1.69 0.10
CA ILE A 86 5.54 -1.29 1.47
C ILE A 86 6.79 -1.56 2.28
N GLU A 87 7.45 -0.51 2.75
CA GLU A 87 8.69 -0.64 3.53
C GLU A 87 8.43 -1.26 4.92
N LYS A 88 9.48 -1.33 5.74
CA LYS A 88 9.40 -1.89 7.09
C LYS A 88 8.62 -0.98 8.04
N SER A 89 8.04 -1.57 9.08
CA SER A 89 7.36 -0.84 10.16
C SER A 89 6.22 0.06 9.69
N VAL A 90 5.50 -0.34 8.64
CA VAL A 90 4.31 0.38 8.15
C VAL A 90 3.07 -0.18 8.84
N LEU A 91 2.17 0.72 9.26
CA LEU A 91 0.86 0.35 9.77
C LEU A 91 -0.21 0.68 8.72
N ILE A 92 -0.86 -0.35 8.18
CA ILE A 92 -2.01 -0.20 7.27
C ILE A 92 -3.25 -0.69 8.00
N ALA A 93 -4.22 0.21 8.20
CA ALA A 93 -5.49 -0.11 8.84
C ALA A 93 -6.38 -1.00 7.96
N ASP A 94 -7.60 -1.26 8.41
CA ASP A 94 -8.56 -2.10 7.68
C ASP A 94 -9.10 -1.40 6.41
N ARG A 95 -9.52 -2.18 5.43
CA ARG A 95 -10.21 -1.74 4.20
C ARG A 95 -9.42 -0.72 3.37
N VAL A 96 -8.08 -0.80 3.39
CA VAL A 96 -7.24 0.08 2.57
C VAL A 96 -7.09 -0.48 1.16
N TYR A 97 -7.22 0.38 0.15
CA TYR A 97 -6.93 0.07 -1.25
C TYR A 97 -5.62 0.72 -1.70
N ILE A 98 -4.74 -0.04 -2.34
CA ILE A 98 -3.47 0.45 -2.91
C ILE A 98 -3.30 -0.12 -4.33
N SER A 99 -3.16 0.74 -5.33
CA SER A 99 -2.83 0.34 -6.70
C SER A 99 -1.79 1.24 -7.35
N ASP A 100 -1.04 0.66 -8.28
CA ASP A 100 -0.05 1.32 -9.13
C ASP A 100 -0.56 1.53 -10.58
N ASN A 101 -1.85 1.28 -10.79
CA ASN A 101 -2.52 1.23 -12.09
C ASN A 101 -3.97 1.72 -12.02
N GLN A 102 -4.57 1.88 -13.20
CA GLN A 102 -5.98 2.17 -13.41
C GLN A 102 -6.45 1.59 -14.75
N HIS A 103 -7.76 1.64 -15.03
CA HIS A 103 -8.26 1.37 -16.38
C HIS A 103 -7.95 2.52 -17.35
N GLY A 104 -7.63 2.19 -18.60
CA GLY A 104 -7.60 3.16 -19.69
C GLY A 104 -8.99 3.74 -19.93
N TYR A 105 -9.04 5.04 -20.18
CA TYR A 105 -10.30 5.77 -20.43
C TYR A 105 -10.16 6.83 -21.54
N LYS A 106 -9.02 6.89 -22.22
CA LYS A 106 -8.70 7.96 -23.16
C LYS A 106 -9.40 7.79 -24.51
N ASP A 107 -9.72 6.57 -24.91
CA ASP A 107 -10.50 6.32 -26.12
C ASP A 107 -11.99 6.49 -25.81
N ILE A 108 -12.57 7.59 -26.29
CA ILE A 108 -13.99 7.92 -26.04
C ILE A 108 -14.95 7.10 -26.90
N ASN A 109 -14.46 6.40 -27.93
CA ASN A 109 -15.28 5.58 -28.82
C ASN A 109 -15.40 4.14 -28.35
N ARG A 110 -14.71 3.76 -27.27
CA ARG A 110 -14.71 2.41 -26.70
C ARG A 110 -15.07 2.46 -25.20
N PRO A 111 -16.01 1.64 -24.72
CA PRO A 111 -16.28 1.53 -23.29
C PRO A 111 -15.02 1.20 -22.48
N VAL A 112 -14.89 1.76 -21.27
CA VAL A 112 -13.72 1.57 -20.38
C VAL A 112 -13.41 0.09 -20.12
N ILE A 113 -14.43 -0.77 -20.03
CA ILE A 113 -14.28 -2.21 -19.80
C ILE A 113 -13.50 -2.92 -20.94
N GLU A 114 -13.49 -2.36 -22.14
CA GLU A 114 -12.76 -2.89 -23.29
C GLU A 114 -11.36 -2.27 -23.45
N GLN A 115 -11.05 -1.25 -22.65
CA GLN A 115 -9.77 -0.57 -22.66
C GLN A 115 -8.79 -1.26 -21.71
N ALA A 116 -7.52 -1.30 -22.11
CA ALA A 116 -6.47 -1.95 -21.33
C ALA A 116 -6.27 -1.28 -19.97
N ILE A 117 -5.80 -2.05 -18.99
CA ILE A 117 -5.24 -1.49 -17.75
C ILE A 117 -3.95 -0.73 -18.11
N VAL A 118 -3.78 0.45 -17.53
CA VAL A 118 -2.62 1.31 -17.76
C VAL A 118 -1.84 1.51 -16.47
N GLN A 119 -0.52 1.51 -16.57
CA GLN A 119 0.36 1.84 -15.44
C GLN A 119 0.20 3.32 -15.08
N LEU A 120 0.12 3.63 -13.79
CA LEU A 120 0.17 5.01 -13.30
C LEU A 120 1.60 5.42 -12.95
N SER A 121 2.16 4.76 -11.96
CA SER A 121 3.47 5.06 -11.36
C SER A 121 3.91 3.85 -10.52
N ASP A 122 5.12 3.89 -9.95
CA ASP A 122 5.46 2.95 -8.88
C ASP A 122 4.93 3.51 -7.55
N VAL A 123 4.45 2.64 -6.65
CA VAL A 123 3.90 3.07 -5.36
C VAL A 123 4.81 2.61 -4.23
N ILE A 124 5.28 3.56 -3.42
CA ILE A 124 6.10 3.29 -2.25
C ILE A 124 5.41 3.84 -1.00
N ILE A 125 5.14 2.97 -0.03
CA ILE A 125 4.68 3.34 1.31
C ILE A 125 5.88 3.22 2.25
N ARG A 126 6.47 4.36 2.60
CA ARG A 126 7.77 4.40 3.29
C ARG A 126 7.67 4.09 4.78
N GLU A 127 8.83 3.76 5.34
CA GLU A 127 9.02 3.33 6.73
C GLU A 127 8.29 4.21 7.75
N GLY A 128 7.64 3.57 8.72
CA GLY A 128 7.00 4.24 9.86
C GLY A 128 5.72 5.00 9.53
N SER A 129 5.25 4.95 8.28
CA SER A 129 3.99 5.59 7.90
C SER A 129 2.76 4.84 8.44
N TRP A 130 1.67 5.57 8.62
CA TRP A 130 0.37 5.02 8.98
C TRP A 130 -0.68 5.38 7.94
N ILE A 131 -1.31 4.35 7.38
CA ILE A 131 -2.41 4.47 6.44
C ILE A 131 -3.72 4.18 7.18
N GLY A 132 -4.56 5.22 7.32
CA GLY A 132 -5.83 5.16 8.02
C GLY A 132 -6.85 4.24 7.34
N GLU A 133 -7.90 3.89 8.08
CA GLU A 133 -8.94 2.98 7.61
C GLU A 133 -9.67 3.54 6.39
N ASN A 134 -10.03 2.66 5.44
CA ASN A 134 -10.77 3.04 4.23
C ASN A 134 -10.05 4.07 3.34
N VAL A 135 -8.72 4.16 3.41
CA VAL A 135 -7.92 4.99 2.50
C VAL A 135 -7.78 4.31 1.14
N CYS A 136 -7.85 5.10 0.08
CA CYS A 136 -7.58 4.69 -1.29
C CYS A 136 -6.31 5.40 -1.79
N ILE A 137 -5.30 4.63 -2.20
CA ILE A 137 -4.05 5.12 -2.80
C ILE A 137 -4.01 4.63 -4.25
N SER A 138 -4.01 5.56 -5.19
CA SER A 138 -4.02 5.26 -6.63
C SER A 138 -2.87 5.97 -7.33
N GLY A 139 -1.80 5.22 -7.61
CA GLY A 139 -0.62 5.72 -8.33
C GLY A 139 0.16 6.81 -7.58
N ALA A 140 0.20 6.76 -6.25
CA ALA A 140 0.90 7.74 -5.43
C ALA A 140 1.65 7.09 -4.26
N SER A 141 2.80 7.67 -3.90
CA SER A 141 3.64 7.22 -2.79
C SER A 141 3.35 7.99 -1.49
N VAL A 142 3.64 7.37 -0.35
CA VAL A 142 3.53 7.99 0.99
C VAL A 142 4.90 8.00 1.65
N GLY A 143 5.32 9.18 2.07
CA GLY A 143 6.63 9.43 2.67
C GLY A 143 6.82 8.83 4.05
N LYS A 144 8.09 8.84 4.49
CA LYS A 144 8.54 8.28 5.77
C LYS A 144 7.85 8.97 6.93
N ASN A 145 7.39 8.19 7.92
CA ASN A 145 6.68 8.71 9.10
C ASN A 145 5.50 9.63 8.77
N SER A 146 4.89 9.47 7.59
CA SER A 146 3.70 10.22 7.20
C SER A 146 2.42 9.49 7.56
N ILE A 147 1.36 10.25 7.79
CA ILE A 147 0.05 9.74 8.18
C ILE A 147 -0.97 10.13 7.11
N VAL A 148 -1.76 9.16 6.65
CA VAL A 148 -2.93 9.41 5.82
C VAL A 148 -4.18 9.15 6.66
N GLY A 149 -4.97 10.19 6.90
CA GLY A 149 -6.20 10.09 7.68
C GLY A 149 -7.24 9.17 7.04
N ALA A 150 -8.11 8.58 7.85
CA ALA A 150 -9.16 7.67 7.38
C ALA A 150 -10.05 8.30 6.29
N ASN A 151 -10.61 7.45 5.41
CA ASN A 151 -11.46 7.84 4.27
C ASN A 151 -10.81 8.82 3.26
N SER A 152 -9.48 8.88 3.20
CA SER A 152 -8.77 9.75 2.25
C SER A 152 -8.53 9.09 0.89
N VAL A 153 -8.43 9.90 -0.17
CA VAL A 153 -8.07 9.45 -1.52
C VAL A 153 -6.76 10.11 -1.93
N VAL A 154 -5.69 9.33 -1.99
CA VAL A 154 -4.33 9.78 -2.33
C VAL A 154 -4.09 9.57 -3.82
N THR A 155 -3.97 10.68 -4.55
CA THR A 155 -3.72 10.72 -6.00
C THR A 155 -2.42 11.43 -6.37
N LYS A 156 -1.69 11.92 -5.36
CA LYS A 156 -0.39 12.58 -5.50
C LYS A 156 0.49 12.16 -4.32
N ASP A 157 1.79 12.14 -4.54
CA ASP A 157 2.76 11.76 -3.52
C ASP A 157 2.64 12.63 -2.27
N ILE A 158 2.64 11.98 -1.10
CA ILE A 158 2.72 12.64 0.20
C ILE A 158 4.19 12.65 0.64
N PRO A 159 4.81 13.81 0.89
CA PRO A 159 6.19 13.88 1.34
C PRO A 159 6.39 13.23 2.72
N ASP A 160 7.64 13.03 3.11
CA ASP A 160 8.01 12.56 4.45
C ASP A 160 7.50 13.54 5.54
N TYR A 161 7.22 13.00 6.72
CA TYR A 161 6.81 13.75 7.91
C TYR A 161 5.61 14.69 7.67
N CYS A 162 4.62 14.20 6.95
CA CYS A 162 3.38 14.90 6.63
C CYS A 162 2.16 14.15 7.18
N ILE A 163 1.12 14.89 7.59
CA ILE A 163 -0.21 14.35 7.81
C ILE A 163 -1.09 14.87 6.70
N ALA A 164 -1.71 13.96 5.94
CA ALA A 164 -2.62 14.28 4.86
C ALA A 164 -4.01 13.70 5.14
N ALA A 165 -5.07 14.40 4.71
CA ALA A 165 -6.44 13.91 4.82
C ALA A 165 -7.34 14.47 3.70
N GLY A 166 -8.45 13.77 3.44
CA GLY A 166 -9.50 14.19 2.51
C GLY A 166 -9.46 13.46 1.15
N ALA A 167 -10.39 13.82 0.27
CA ALA A 167 -10.54 13.24 -1.07
C ALA A 167 -10.74 14.37 -2.11
N PRO A 168 -9.69 14.77 -2.85
CA PRO A 168 -8.32 14.28 -2.78
C PRO A 168 -7.62 14.68 -1.47
N ALA A 169 -6.67 13.85 -1.04
CA ALA A 169 -5.90 14.07 0.17
C ALA A 169 -5.03 15.32 0.05
N LYS A 170 -5.07 16.18 1.06
CA LYS A 170 -4.25 17.39 1.17
C LYS A 170 -3.44 17.32 2.45
N ILE A 171 -2.22 17.85 2.41
CA ILE A 171 -1.38 17.98 3.61
C ILE A 171 -2.04 19.00 4.54
N ILE A 172 -2.34 18.56 5.76
CA ILE A 172 -2.97 19.37 6.81
C ILE A 172 -2.00 19.70 7.94
N LYS A 173 -0.95 18.87 8.12
CA LYS A 173 0.14 19.14 9.05
C LYS A 173 1.48 18.65 8.50
N ARG A 174 2.56 19.28 8.95
CA ARG A 174 3.94 18.83 8.75
C ARG A 174 4.66 18.81 10.09
N TYR A 175 5.62 17.90 10.26
CA TYR A 175 6.47 17.91 11.45
C TYR A 175 7.50 19.03 11.31
N SER A 176 7.54 19.93 12.28
CA SER A 176 8.62 20.90 12.43
C SER A 176 9.71 20.29 13.30
N PHE A 177 10.88 20.07 12.72
CA PHE A 177 12.06 19.59 13.44
C PHE A 177 12.62 20.66 14.39
N GLU A 178 12.43 21.94 14.07
CA GLU A 178 12.84 23.04 14.95
C GLU A 178 11.97 23.09 16.21
N LYS A 179 10.64 23.04 16.03
CA LYS A 179 9.68 23.11 17.15
C LYS A 179 9.37 21.75 17.79
N GLN A 180 9.90 20.65 17.24
CA GLN A 180 9.61 19.27 17.65
C GLN A 180 8.11 18.98 17.77
N ALA A 181 7.33 19.47 16.79
CA ALA A 181 5.87 19.41 16.84
C ALA A 181 5.23 19.32 15.45
N TRP A 182 4.05 18.71 15.39
CA TRP A 182 3.21 18.70 14.20
C TRP A 182 2.43 20.01 14.09
N LEU A 183 2.79 20.84 13.11
CA LEU A 183 2.19 22.15 12.87
C LEU A 183 1.24 22.10 11.69
N LYS A 184 0.19 22.93 11.72
CA LYS A 184 -0.75 23.06 10.60
C LYS A 184 -0.05 23.67 9.40
N THR A 185 -0.56 23.36 8.22
CA THR A 185 -0.08 23.96 6.96
C THR A 185 -1.19 24.57 6.15
N ASP A 186 -0.84 25.57 5.34
CA ASP A 186 -1.70 26.08 4.27
C ASP A 186 -1.76 25.09 3.10
N ALA A 187 -2.57 25.41 2.09
CA ALA A 187 -2.69 24.57 0.89
C ALA A 187 -1.39 24.49 0.06
N LYS A 188 -0.42 25.38 0.30
CA LYS A 188 0.91 25.38 -0.33
C LYS A 188 1.95 24.60 0.49
N GLY A 189 1.58 24.12 1.68
CA GLY A 189 2.46 23.37 2.57
C GLY A 189 3.32 24.25 3.50
N ASN A 190 3.06 25.56 3.56
CA ASN A 190 3.73 26.45 4.51
C ASN A 190 3.12 26.30 5.89
N PHE A 191 3.93 26.38 6.95
CA PHE A 191 3.42 26.36 8.32
C PHE A 191 2.50 27.55 8.57
N ILE A 192 1.37 27.29 9.24
CA ILE A 192 0.48 28.32 9.76
C ILE A 192 0.70 28.37 11.28
N GLU A 193 0.86 29.59 11.81
CA GLU A 193 0.89 29.84 13.26
C GLU A 193 -0.44 29.51 13.94
#